data_AF-A0A380P173-F1
#
_entry.id   AF-A0A380P173-F1
#
_cell.length_a   1.000
_cell.length_b   1.000
_cell.length_c   1.000
_cell.angle_alpha   90.00
_cell.angle_beta   90.00
_cell.angle_gamma   90.00
#
_symmetry.space_group_name_H-M   'P 1'
#
loop_
_entity.id
_entity.type
_entity.pdbx_description
1 polymer ?
#
loop_
_entity_poly.entity_id
_entity_poly.type
_entity_poly.pdbx_seq_one_letter_code
_entity_poly.pdbx_strand_id
1 'polypeptide(L)'
;MQQAIDETSRRRTIQIEYNAAHDITPHTIKKEIRGPIAITHEAQTDANASDSFTQTAFKDMPRSDQDATIANLEDQMRSAAKRLDFEEAANLRDAVMELNYKLANKV
;
A
#
# COMPACT_ATOMS: atom_id res chain seq x y z
N MET A 1 1.56 28.89 -12.92
CA MET A 1 1.53 28.69 -11.44
C MET A 1 0.76 29.78 -10.72
N GLN A 2 1.06 31.06 -10.94
CA GLN A 2 0.40 32.18 -10.25
C GLN A 2 -1.14 32.13 -10.28
N GLN A 3 -1.74 31.93 -11.46
CA GLN A 3 -3.20 31.83 -11.61
C GLN A 3 -3.86 30.73 -10.76
N ALA A 4 -3.20 29.59 -10.56
CA ALA A 4 -3.74 28.50 -9.75
C ALA A 4 -3.72 28.83 -8.25
N ILE A 5 -2.68 29.56 -7.80
CA ILE A 5 -2.55 30.05 -6.43
C ILE A 5 -3.61 31.11 -6.15
N ASP A 6 -3.81 32.03 -7.10
CA ASP A 6 -4.79 33.12 -6.98
C ASP A 6 -6.22 32.54 -6.92
N GLU A 7 -6.55 31.58 -7.78
CA GLU A 7 -7.86 30.92 -7.76
C GLU A 7 -8.08 30.10 -6.48
N THR A 8 -7.04 29.45 -5.96
CA THR A 8 -7.12 28.73 -4.67
C THR A 8 -7.40 29.71 -3.52
N SER A 9 -6.72 30.85 -3.51
CA SER A 9 -6.91 31.91 -2.52
C SER A 9 -8.33 32.48 -2.61
N ARG A 10 -8.82 32.77 -3.81
CA ARG A 10 -10.19 33.26 -4.06
C ARG A 10 -11.24 32.31 -3.50
N ARG A 11 -11.12 31.00 -3.79
CA ARG A 11 -12.05 29.97 -3.28
C ARG A 11 -12.01 29.87 -1.76
N ARG A 12 -10.82 29.93 -1.17
CA ARG A 12 -10.65 29.82 0.28
C ARG A 12 -11.32 30.97 1.01
N THR A 13 -11.21 32.20 0.52
CA THR A 13 -11.90 33.36 1.10
C THR A 13 -13.40 33.16 1.14
N ILE A 14 -14.01 32.75 0.01
CA ILE A 14 -15.46 32.47 -0.09
C ILE A 14 -15.88 31.38 0.91
N GLN A 15 -15.08 30.32 1.05
CA GLN A 15 -15.37 29.22 1.98
C GLN A 15 -15.33 29.69 3.45
N ILE A 16 -14.38 30.55 3.82
CA ILE A 16 -14.26 31.08 5.18
C ILE A 16 -15.45 31.99 5.50
N GLU A 17 -15.81 32.89 4.57
CA GLU A 17 -16.96 33.78 4.71
C GLU A 17 -18.27 32.99 4.84
N TYR A 18 -18.46 31.98 4.00
CA TYR A 18 -19.62 31.08 4.07
C TYR A 18 -19.66 30.33 5.40
N ASN A 19 -18.53 29.76 5.84
CA ASN A 19 -18.47 29.04 7.10
C ASN A 19 -18.79 29.94 8.30
N ALA A 20 -18.27 31.17 8.30
CA ALA A 20 -18.55 32.15 9.36
C ALA A 20 -20.00 32.63 9.36
N ALA A 21 -20.61 32.82 8.18
CA ALA A 21 -22.01 33.21 8.05
C ALA A 21 -23.01 32.11 8.46
N HIS A 22 -22.58 30.85 8.44
CA HIS A 22 -23.42 29.68 8.71
C HIS A 22 -23.02 28.90 9.98
N ASP A 23 -22.12 29.45 10.81
CA ASP A 23 -21.60 28.80 12.02
C ASP A 23 -21.04 27.38 11.75
N ILE A 24 -20.41 27.17 10.58
CA ILE A 24 -19.84 25.88 10.16
C ILE A 24 -18.39 25.80 10.63
N THR A 25 -18.11 24.88 11.54
CA THR A 25 -16.74 24.48 11.88
C THR A 25 -16.26 23.39 10.90
N PRO A 26 -15.19 23.62 10.13
CA PRO A 26 -14.68 22.62 9.19
C PRO A 26 -14.08 21.41 9.92
N HIS A 27 -14.48 20.21 9.52
CA HIS A 27 -13.98 18.95 10.05
C HIS A 27 -13.56 18.00 8.93
N THR A 28 -12.55 17.16 9.18
CA THR A 28 -12.14 16.12 8.23
C THR A 28 -13.25 15.08 8.07
N ILE A 29 -13.61 14.78 6.83
CA ILE A 29 -14.58 13.73 6.53
C ILE A 29 -14.00 12.38 6.98
N LYS A 30 -14.65 11.73 7.94
CA LYS A 30 -14.36 10.34 8.32
C LYS A 30 -15.36 9.45 7.59
N LYS A 31 -14.89 8.71 6.57
CA LYS A 31 -15.71 7.70 5.89
C LYS A 31 -15.37 6.33 6.46
N GLU A 32 -16.38 5.52 6.73
CA GLU A 32 -16.17 4.12 7.04
C GLU A 32 -15.57 3.39 5.83
N ILE A 33 -14.59 2.53 6.09
CA ILE A 33 -14.07 1.62 5.07
C ILE A 33 -15.20 0.62 4.80
N ARG A 34 -15.92 0.82 3.70
CA ARG A 34 -16.86 -0.18 3.21
C ARG A 34 -16.04 -1.43 2.92
N GLY A 35 -16.49 -2.58 3.45
CA GLY A 35 -15.84 -3.86 3.18
C GLY A 35 -15.67 -4.06 1.67
N PRO A 36 -14.64 -4.82 1.24
CA PRO A 36 -14.48 -5.16 -0.17
C PRO A 36 -15.81 -5.72 -0.68
N ILE A 37 -16.21 -5.32 -1.88
CA ILE A 37 -17.34 -5.94 -2.58
C ILE A 37 -16.92 -7.39 -2.78
N ALA A 38 -17.37 -8.28 -1.89
CA ALA A 38 -16.96 -9.67 -1.88
C ALA A 38 -17.48 -10.33 -3.15
N ILE A 39 -16.63 -10.41 -4.17
CA ILE A 39 -16.71 -11.48 -5.15
C ILE A 39 -16.31 -12.71 -4.33
N THR A 40 -17.28 -13.55 -4.01
CA THR A 40 -17.07 -14.84 -3.34
C THR A 40 -16.23 -15.72 -4.25
N HIS A 41 -14.92 -15.57 -4.17
CA HIS A 41 -13.98 -16.62 -4.52
C HIS A 41 -13.26 -16.98 -3.23
N GLU A 42 -13.68 -18.11 -2.67
CA GLU A 42 -12.94 -18.83 -1.65
C GLU A 42 -11.57 -19.14 -2.25
N ALA A 43 -10.56 -18.34 -1.92
CA ALA A 43 -9.18 -18.76 -2.10
C ALA A 43 -8.97 -19.88 -1.08
N GLN A 44 -8.98 -21.13 -1.56
CA GLN A 44 -8.45 -22.24 -0.79
C GLN A 44 -7.00 -21.89 -0.46
N THR A 45 -6.74 -21.54 0.79
CA THR A 45 -5.40 -21.49 1.32
C THR A 45 -4.93 -22.93 1.48
N ASP A 46 -4.26 -23.44 0.46
CA ASP A 46 -3.43 -24.63 0.60
C ASP A 46 -2.30 -24.30 1.57
N ALA A 47 -2.57 -24.53 2.85
CA ALA A 47 -1.64 -24.34 3.97
C ALA A 47 -0.52 -25.39 3.99
N ASN A 48 -0.09 -25.92 2.83
CA ASN A 48 0.92 -26.96 2.72
C ASN A 48 1.75 -26.81 1.43
N ALA A 49 2.42 -25.67 1.25
CA ALA A 49 3.47 -25.53 0.24
C ALA A 49 4.82 -25.23 0.91
N SER A 50 5.50 -26.33 1.24
CA SER A 50 6.96 -26.45 1.39
C SER A 50 7.66 -25.48 2.34
N ASP A 51 7.77 -25.91 3.58
CA ASP A 51 9.00 -25.73 4.35
C ASP A 51 10.15 -26.43 3.57
N SER A 52 10.83 -25.72 2.66
CA SER A 52 11.97 -26.29 1.95
C SER A 52 12.95 -25.23 1.44
N PHE A 53 14.07 -25.12 2.16
CA PHE A 53 15.37 -24.64 1.68
C PHE A 53 15.57 -23.13 1.44
N THR A 54 14.58 -22.36 0.99
CA THR A 54 14.76 -20.92 0.68
C THR A 54 14.70 -19.98 1.89
N GLN A 55 13.98 -20.36 2.95
CA GLN A 55 13.84 -19.54 4.16
C GLN A 55 15.11 -19.45 5.00
N THR A 56 15.91 -20.51 5.06
CA THR A 56 17.15 -20.55 5.84
C THR A 56 18.20 -19.63 5.20
N ALA A 57 18.36 -19.71 3.87
CA ALA A 57 19.29 -18.88 3.11
C ALA A 57 18.98 -17.38 3.24
N PHE A 58 17.69 -16.99 3.22
CA PHE A 58 17.32 -15.57 3.40
C PHE A 58 17.63 -15.06 4.81
N LYS A 59 17.45 -15.87 5.86
CA LYS A 59 17.74 -15.47 7.25
C LYS A 59 19.23 -15.31 7.53
N ASP A 60 20.05 -16.11 6.85
CA ASP A 60 21.52 -16.12 7.02
C ASP A 60 22.23 -15.04 6.18
N MET A 61 21.53 -14.41 5.23
CA MET A 61 22.05 -13.27 4.48
C MET A 61 22.25 -12.02 5.37
N PRO A 62 23.26 -11.18 5.08
CA PRO A 62 23.40 -9.89 5.73
C PRO A 62 22.20 -9.00 5.40
N ARG A 63 21.86 -8.07 6.31
CA ARG A 63 20.69 -7.18 6.15
C ARG A 63 20.69 -6.43 4.82
N SER A 64 21.86 -6.00 4.34
CA SER A 64 22.02 -5.35 3.04
C SER A 64 21.51 -6.20 1.87
N ASP A 65 21.75 -7.51 1.90
CA ASP A 65 21.33 -8.41 0.82
C ASP A 65 19.85 -8.78 0.94
N GLN A 66 19.33 -8.84 2.17
CA GLN A 66 17.88 -8.97 2.43
C GLN A 66 17.10 -7.74 1.91
N ASP A 67 17.61 -6.54 2.15
CA ASP A 67 16.99 -5.31 1.64
C ASP A 67 17.07 -5.24 0.10
N ALA A 68 18.19 -5.64 -0.49
CA ALA A 68 18.36 -5.67 -1.95
C ALA A 68 17.42 -6.67 -2.64
N THR A 69 17.20 -7.84 -2.04
CA THR A 69 16.27 -8.85 -2.56
C THR A 69 14.81 -8.39 -2.44
N ILE A 70 14.44 -7.73 -1.34
CA ILE A 70 13.11 -7.10 -1.20
C ILE A 70 12.92 -6.01 -2.26
N ALA A 71 13.90 -5.13 -2.46
CA ALA A 71 13.82 -4.09 -3.48
C ALA A 71 13.64 -4.67 -4.90
N ASN A 72 14.32 -5.78 -5.21
CA ASN A 72 14.15 -6.46 -6.48
C ASN A 72 12.73 -7.03 -6.67
N LEU A 73 12.17 -7.64 -5.63
CA LEU A 73 10.78 -8.15 -5.65
C LEU A 73 9.76 -7.01 -5.79
N GLU A 74 10.01 -5.85 -5.17
CA GLU A 74 9.17 -4.66 -5.35
C GLU A 74 9.20 -4.14 -6.79
N ASP A 75 10.38 -4.14 -7.43
CA ASP A 75 10.51 -3.75 -8.83
C ASP A 75 9.80 -4.73 -9.78
N GLN A 76 9.87 -6.03 -9.50
CA GLN A 76 9.12 -7.06 -10.23
C GLN A 76 7.61 -6.85 -10.06
N MET A 77 7.14 -6.59 -8.83
CA MET A 77 5.73 -6.32 -8.54
C MET A 77 5.24 -5.09 -9.31
N ARG A 78 6.02 -3.99 -9.30
CA ARG A 78 5.70 -2.77 -10.06
C ARG A 78 5.67 -3.04 -11.56
N SER A 79 6.55 -3.91 -12.06
CA SER A 79 6.60 -4.29 -13.47
C SER A 79 5.40 -5.14 -13.89
N ALA A 80 5.00 -6.12 -13.07
CA ALA A 80 3.79 -6.92 -13.27
C ALA A 80 2.53 -6.03 -13.27
N ALA A 81 2.43 -5.11 -12.31
CA ALA A 81 1.33 -4.14 -12.25
C ALA A 81 1.27 -3.23 -13.49
N LYS A 82 2.42 -2.80 -14.04
CA LYS A 82 2.48 -2.04 -15.30
C LYS A 82 1.99 -2.86 -16.50
N ARG A 83 2.19 -4.17 -16.49
CA ARG A 83 1.70 -5.10 -17.53
C ARG A 83 0.23 -5.50 -17.32
N LEU A 84 -0.43 -5.00 -16.28
CA LEU A 84 -1.79 -5.37 -15.87
C LEU A 84 -1.92 -6.84 -15.40
N ASP A 85 -0.81 -7.47 -15.04
CA ASP A 85 -0.82 -8.80 -14.41
C ASP A 85 -0.97 -8.63 -12.90
N PHE A 86 -2.23 -8.60 -12.45
CA PHE A 86 -2.56 -8.35 -11.05
C PHE A 86 -2.43 -9.61 -10.18
N GLU A 87 -2.49 -10.80 -10.76
CA GLU A 87 -2.30 -12.06 -10.03
C GLU A 87 -0.82 -12.21 -9.63
N GLU A 88 0.09 -12.01 -10.59
CA GLU A 88 1.53 -12.01 -10.33
C GLU A 88 1.91 -10.89 -9.33
N ALA A 89 1.37 -9.68 -9.52
CA ALA A 89 1.64 -8.56 -8.61
C ALA A 89 1.10 -8.82 -7.19
N ALA A 90 -0.05 -9.48 -7.04
CA ALA A 90 -0.59 -9.83 -5.73
C ALA A 90 0.28 -10.86 -5.00
N ASN A 91 0.74 -11.89 -5.71
CA ASN A 91 1.64 -12.91 -5.14
C ASN A 91 2.97 -12.29 -4.69
N LEU A 92 3.55 -11.41 -5.52
CA LEU A 92 4.77 -10.68 -5.20
C LEU A 92 4.60 -9.73 -4.00
N ARG A 93 3.45 -9.05 -3.91
CA ARG A 93 3.11 -8.21 -2.75
C ARG A 93 3.10 -9.01 -1.47
N ASP A 94 2.45 -10.17 -1.47
CA ASP A 94 2.28 -10.98 -0.27
C ASP A 94 3.64 -11.56 0.18
N ALA A 95 4.49 -11.97 -0.77
CA ALA A 95 5.87 -12.35 -0.49
C ALA A 95 6.70 -11.20 0.12
N VAL A 96 6.61 -9.98 -0.45
CA VAL A 96 7.29 -8.78 0.09
C VAL A 96 6.81 -8.45 1.50
N MET A 97 5.50 -8.55 1.77
CA MET A 97 4.93 -8.33 3.11
C MET A 97 5.47 -9.36 4.12
N GLU A 98 5.51 -10.63 3.73
CA GLU A 98 6.03 -11.70 4.59
C GLU A 98 7.52 -11.48 4.93
N LEU A 99 8.34 -11.13 3.94
CA LEU A 99 9.77 -10.87 4.15
C LEU A 99 10.00 -9.64 5.03
N ASN A 100 9.26 -8.55 4.81
CA ASN A 100 9.33 -7.36 5.66
C ASN A 100 8.89 -7.63 7.11
N TYR A 101 7.83 -8.42 7.31
CA TYR A 101 7.40 -8.84 8.64
C TYR A 101 8.49 -9.66 9.36
N LYS A 102 9.16 -10.57 8.65
CA LYS A 102 10.27 -11.36 9.20
C LYS A 102 11.48 -10.51 9.54
N LEU A 103 11.80 -9.48 8.74
CA LEU A 103 12.88 -8.54 9.01
C LEU A 103 12.61 -7.70 10.26
N ALA A 104 11.37 -7.22 10.41
CA ALA A 104 10.95 -6.40 11.55
C ALA A 104 10.91 -7.18 12.88
N ASN A 105 10.58 -8.48 12.84
CA ASN A 105 10.46 -9.33 14.03
C ASN A 105 11.70 -10.19 14.33
N LYS A 106 12.83 -9.90 13.67
CA LYS A 106 14.14 -10.51 13.97
C LYS A 106 14.73 -9.82 15.22
N VAL A 107 14.15 -10.12 16.39
CA VAL A 107 14.72 -9.85 17.73
C VAL A 107 15.55 -11.05 18.16
#